data_AF-A0A6B2LJI0-F1
#
_entry.id   AF-A0A6B2LJI0-F1
#
_cell.length_a   1.000
_cell.length_b   1.000
_cell.length_c   1.000
_cell.angle_alpha   90.00
_cell.angle_beta   90.00
_cell.angle_gamma   90.00
#
_symmetry.space_group_name_H-M   'P 1'
#
loop_
_entity.id
_entity.type
_entity.pdbx_description
1 polymer ?
#
loop_
_entity_poly.entity_id
_entity_poly.type
_entity_poly.pdbx_seq_one_letter_code
_entity_poly.pdbx_strand_id
1 'polypeptide(L)'
;MEDITHGYTKGCIMDIKMGTQTYTADSLLIKKKFMQSKDEKTTSARYGLRITGYRVYHVVKDQYIECLRDKASEISNKEQLTWHLQQFFHNGHELRKDVISFVIQKLSLLLDWMEAQNVYRFFGSSLFFIYDAGPQM
;
A
#
# COMPACT_ATOMS: atom_id res chain seq x y z
N MET A 1 0.46 10.96 -16.50
CA MET A 1 0.76 9.82 -15.60
C MET A 1 0.62 8.59 -16.46
N GLU A 2 1.71 7.86 -16.65
CA GLU A 2 1.74 6.66 -17.49
C GLU A 2 0.96 5.53 -16.82
N ASP A 3 0.32 4.67 -17.62
CA ASP A 3 -0.29 3.44 -17.09
C ASP A 3 0.84 2.48 -16.69
N ILE A 4 1.16 2.51 -15.40
CA ILE A 4 2.18 1.69 -14.75
C ILE A 4 1.87 0.19 -14.74
N THR A 5 0.72 -0.22 -15.28
CA THR A 5 0.37 -1.63 -15.52
C THR A 5 0.44 -2.02 -16.99
N HIS A 6 0.83 -1.10 -17.88
CA HIS A 6 0.97 -1.38 -19.30
C HIS A 6 2.00 -2.50 -19.53
N GLY A 7 1.58 -3.55 -20.24
CA GLY A 7 2.41 -4.73 -20.51
C GLY A 7 2.30 -5.84 -19.46
N TYR A 8 1.58 -5.64 -18.35
CA TYR A 8 1.35 -6.71 -17.37
C TYR A 8 0.21 -7.62 -17.83
N THR A 9 0.42 -8.92 -17.70
CA THR A 9 -0.59 -9.92 -18.09
C THR A 9 -1.67 -10.04 -17.01
N LYS A 10 -1.26 -10.09 -15.74
CA LYS A 10 -2.13 -10.16 -14.56
C LYS A 10 -1.61 -9.22 -13.47
N GLY A 11 -1.71 -7.91 -13.73
CA GLY A 11 -1.19 -6.88 -12.82
C GLY A 11 -1.89 -6.87 -11.45
N CYS A 12 -1.09 -7.04 -10.41
CA CYS A 12 -1.49 -6.90 -9.02
C CYS A 12 -1.05 -5.53 -8.49
N ILE A 13 -1.95 -4.78 -7.84
CA ILE A 13 -1.69 -3.43 -7.34
C ILE A 13 -2.11 -3.26 -5.89
N MET A 14 -1.34 -2.50 -5.10
CA MET A 14 -1.71 -2.05 -3.76
C MET A 14 -1.26 -0.61 -3.55
N ASP A 15 -2.15 0.19 -2.97
CA ASP A 15 -1.84 1.54 -2.50
C ASP A 15 -1.76 1.54 -0.96
N ILE A 16 -0.62 1.96 -0.44
CA ILE A 16 -0.39 2.18 0.99
C ILE A 16 -0.13 3.67 1.22
N LYS A 17 -0.99 4.30 2.00
CA LYS A 17 -0.79 5.65 2.49
C LYS A 17 0.25 5.64 3.60
N MET A 18 1.24 6.54 3.51
CA MET A 18 2.34 6.64 4.46
C MET A 18 2.19 7.83 5.41
N GLY A 19 2.78 7.69 6.59
CA GLY A 19 2.86 8.70 7.65
C GLY A 19 1.88 8.46 8.79
N THR A 20 2.27 8.87 10.00
CA THR A 20 1.40 8.95 11.19
C THR A 20 0.45 10.15 11.13
N GLN A 21 0.75 11.10 10.26
CA GLN A 21 -0.02 12.30 10.00
C GLN A 21 -0.06 12.54 8.49
N THR A 22 -1.25 12.67 7.92
CA THR A 22 -1.41 12.88 6.47
C THR A 22 -1.72 14.33 6.08
N TYR A 23 -2.04 15.19 7.05
CA TYR A 23 -2.31 16.61 6.84
C TYR A 23 -1.07 17.49 7.05
N THR A 24 -1.07 18.67 6.45
CA THR A 24 -0.05 19.72 6.65
C THR A 24 -0.59 20.85 7.55
N ALA A 25 0.30 21.71 8.05
CA ALA A 25 -0.10 22.90 8.82
C ALA A 25 -0.99 23.85 7.99
N ASP A 26 -0.70 23.97 6.69
CA ASP A 26 -1.41 24.85 5.76
C ASP A 26 -2.73 24.26 5.24
N SER A 27 -3.11 23.06 5.70
CA SER A 27 -4.37 22.44 5.30
C SER A 27 -5.56 23.18 5.93
N LEU A 28 -6.58 23.50 5.12
CA LEU A 28 -7.85 24.05 5.60
C LEU A 28 -8.38 23.26 6.80
N LEU A 29 -8.93 23.94 7.81
CA LEU A 29 -9.34 23.33 9.08
C LEU A 29 -10.26 22.12 8.91
N ILE A 30 -11.22 22.19 7.98
CA ILE A 30 -12.14 21.09 7.67
C ILE A 30 -11.38 19.88 7.12
N LYS A 31 -10.48 20.10 6.16
CA LYS A 31 -9.64 19.06 5.56
C LYS A 31 -8.73 18.42 6.59
N LYS A 32 -8.10 19.24 7.46
CA LYS A 32 -7.26 18.78 8.55
C LYS A 32 -8.02 17.85 9.50
N LYS A 33 -9.19 18.28 9.99
CA LYS A 33 -10.04 17.46 10.88
C LYS A 33 -10.45 16.13 10.24
N PHE A 34 -10.80 16.16 8.95
CA PHE A 34 -11.17 14.95 8.21
C PHE A 34 -10.00 13.96 8.09
N MET A 35 -8.82 14.45 7.71
CA MET A 35 -7.61 13.62 7.57
C MET A 35 -7.16 13.08 8.92
N GLN A 36 -7.17 13.92 9.96
CA GLN A 36 -6.87 13.51 11.33
C GLN A 36 -7.81 12.39 11.80
N SER A 37 -9.12 12.53 11.60
CA SER A 37 -10.07 11.47 11.98
C SER A 37 -9.82 10.16 11.25
N LYS A 38 -9.38 10.21 9.98
CA LYS A 38 -8.97 9.01 9.24
C LYS A 38 -7.69 8.39 9.79
N ASP A 39 -6.70 9.22 10.09
CA ASP A 39 -5.42 8.75 10.61
C ASP A 39 -5.61 8.06 11.97
N GLU A 40 -6.47 8.60 12.84
CA GLU A 40 -6.80 8.08 14.17
C GLU A 40 -7.61 6.77 14.13
N LYS A 41 -8.51 6.60 13.16
CA LYS A 41 -9.38 5.41 13.04
C LYS A 41 -8.72 4.23 12.35
N THR A 42 -7.54 4.41 11.79
CA THR A 42 -6.84 3.41 10.98
C THR A 42 -5.48 3.08 11.59
N THR A 43 -4.75 2.19 10.92
CA THR A 43 -3.38 1.85 11.29
C THR A 43 -2.37 2.99 11.13
N SER A 44 -2.74 4.12 10.52
CA SER A 44 -1.83 5.25 10.28
C SER A 44 -1.30 5.86 11.58
N ALA A 45 -2.17 6.23 12.53
CA ALA A 45 -1.73 6.89 13.76
C ALA A 45 -0.75 6.04 14.57
N ARG A 46 -0.92 4.71 14.59
CA ARG A 46 -0.09 3.80 15.40
C ARG A 46 1.12 3.24 14.67
N TYR A 47 0.99 2.91 13.38
CA TYR A 47 2.00 2.18 12.62
C TYR A 47 2.59 2.99 11.46
N GLY A 48 2.15 4.24 11.26
CA GLY A 48 2.68 5.13 10.23
C GLY A 48 2.31 4.74 8.81
N LEU A 49 1.34 3.85 8.62
CA LEU A 49 0.82 3.48 7.31
C LEU A 49 -0.61 2.95 7.38
N ARG A 50 -1.34 2.99 6.26
CA ARG A 50 -2.60 2.24 6.07
C ARG A 50 -2.75 1.79 4.63
N ILE A 51 -3.35 0.63 4.42
CA ILE A 51 -3.77 0.18 3.08
C ILE A 51 -4.98 1.01 2.68
N THR A 52 -4.98 1.57 1.46
CA THR A 52 -6.14 2.30 0.92
C THR A 52 -6.89 1.51 -0.16
N GLY A 53 -6.27 0.44 -0.65
CA GLY A 53 -6.92 -0.55 -1.49
C GLY A 53 -5.90 -1.43 -2.19
N TYR A 54 -6.35 -2.58 -2.66
CA TYR A 54 -5.55 -3.46 -3.50
C TYR A 54 -6.42 -4.33 -4.41
N ARG A 55 -5.79 -4.84 -5.45
CA ARG A 55 -6.31 -5.83 -6.39
C ARG A 55 -5.20 -6.83 -6.67
N VAL A 56 -5.44 -8.11 -6.38
CA VAL A 56 -4.48 -9.20 -6.55
C VAL A 56 -5.11 -10.33 -7.34
N TYR A 57 -4.37 -10.89 -8.29
CA TYR A 57 -4.83 -12.02 -9.08
C TYR A 57 -4.58 -13.34 -8.33
N HIS A 58 -5.63 -14.16 -8.21
CA HIS A 58 -5.61 -15.45 -7.53
C HIS A 58 -5.62 -16.58 -8.56
N VAL A 59 -4.44 -17.16 -8.81
CA VAL A 59 -4.17 -18.11 -9.92
C VAL A 59 -5.07 -19.34 -9.86
N VAL A 60 -5.31 -19.88 -8.66
CA VAL A 60 -6.13 -21.09 -8.49
C VAL A 60 -7.61 -20.85 -8.82
N LYS A 61 -8.09 -19.61 -8.66
CA LYS A 61 -9.49 -19.23 -8.90
C LYS A 61 -9.67 -18.51 -10.24
N ASP A 62 -8.58 -18.27 -10.96
CA ASP A 62 -8.53 -17.45 -12.18
C ASP A 62 -9.33 -16.14 -12.08
N GLN A 63 -9.18 -15.42 -10.97
CA GLN A 63 -9.92 -14.17 -10.74
C GLN A 63 -9.15 -13.19 -9.86
N TYR A 64 -9.57 -11.94 -9.87
CA TYR A 64 -9.06 -10.93 -8.97
C TYR A 64 -9.77 -10.95 -7.62
N ILE A 65 -8.99 -10.80 -6.55
CA ILE A 65 -9.46 -10.50 -5.20
C ILE A 65 -9.13 -9.04 -4.93
N GLU A 66 -10.12 -8.31 -4.43
CA GLU A 66 -10.03 -6.87 -4.26
C GLU A 66 -10.40 -6.47 -2.84
N CYS A 67 -9.68 -5.48 -2.32
CA CYS A 67 -10.08 -4.70 -1.16
C CYS A 67 -10.20 -3.24 -1.60
N LEU A 68 -11.43 -2.79 -1.78
CA LEU A 68 -11.72 -1.42 -2.18
C LEU A 68 -11.61 -0.47 -0.98
N ARG A 69 -11.61 0.83 -1.27
CA ARG A 69 -11.37 1.91 -0.29
C ARG A 69 -12.22 1.80 0.97
N ASP A 70 -13.50 1.52 0.83
CA ASP A 70 -14.43 1.50 1.96
C ASP A 70 -14.04 0.39 2.95
N LYS A 71 -13.80 -0.83 2.45
CA LYS A 71 -13.34 -1.96 3.26
C LYS A 71 -11.93 -1.76 3.80
N ALA A 72 -11.02 -1.19 3.00
CA ALA A 72 -9.66 -0.91 3.44
C ALA A 72 -9.62 0.10 4.60
N SER A 73 -10.61 1.01 4.66
CA SER A 73 -10.71 2.00 5.74
C SER A 73 -11.12 1.42 7.09
N GLU A 74 -11.58 0.17 7.13
CA GLU A 74 -11.93 -0.56 8.35
C GLU A 74 -10.72 -1.26 9.00
N ILE A 75 -9.59 -1.34 8.28
CA ILE A 75 -8.33 -1.91 8.78
C ILE A 75 -7.76 -0.98 9.86
N SER A 76 -7.83 -1.43 11.11
CA SER A 76 -7.56 -0.59 12.28
C SER A 76 -6.51 -1.18 13.23
N ASN A 77 -6.14 -2.45 13.06
CA ASN A 77 -5.13 -3.12 13.89
C ASN A 77 -4.06 -3.86 13.09
N LYS A 78 -3.03 -4.35 13.80
CA LYS A 78 -1.85 -4.98 13.20
C LYS A 78 -2.20 -6.32 12.58
N GLU A 79 -3.10 -7.06 13.19
CA GLU A 79 -3.52 -8.40 12.78
C GLU A 79 -4.22 -8.32 11.42
N GLN A 80 -5.19 -7.41 11.27
CA GLN A 80 -5.87 -7.12 10.01
C GLN A 80 -4.90 -6.62 8.95
N LEU A 81 -4.02 -5.67 9.28
CA LEU A 81 -3.01 -5.16 8.35
C LEU A 81 -2.12 -6.28 7.84
N THR A 82 -1.60 -7.14 8.74
CA THR A 82 -0.75 -8.28 8.39
C THR A 82 -1.50 -9.25 7.49
N TRP A 83 -2.76 -9.55 7.82
CA TRP A 83 -3.60 -10.41 7.00
C TRP A 83 -3.79 -9.85 5.58
N HIS A 84 -4.10 -8.57 5.43
CA HIS A 84 -4.27 -7.95 4.11
C HIS A 84 -2.96 -7.88 3.30
N LEU A 85 -1.82 -7.64 3.94
CA LEU A 85 -0.51 -7.74 3.28
C LEU A 85 -0.26 -9.17 2.78
N GLN A 86 -0.55 -10.18 3.61
CA GLN A 86 -0.43 -11.58 3.18
C GLN A 86 -1.37 -11.89 2.01
N GLN A 87 -2.63 -11.44 2.04
CA GLN A 87 -3.55 -11.62 0.93
C GLN A 87 -3.02 -11.03 -0.37
N PHE A 88 -2.43 -9.83 -0.33
CA PHE A 88 -1.90 -9.19 -1.53
C PHE A 88 -0.69 -9.90 -2.14
N PHE A 89 0.16 -10.52 -1.31
CA PHE A 89 1.31 -11.29 -1.79
C PHE A 89 1.02 -12.79 -1.96
N HIS A 90 -0.21 -13.24 -1.73
CA HIS A 90 -0.59 -14.64 -1.93
C HIS A 90 -1.21 -14.84 -3.30
N ASN A 91 -0.63 -15.71 -4.12
CA ASN A 91 -1.15 -15.98 -5.47
C ASN A 91 -2.34 -16.96 -5.47
N GLY A 92 -2.71 -17.51 -4.32
CA GLY A 92 -3.77 -18.50 -4.16
C GLY A 92 -3.28 -19.93 -3.94
N HIS A 93 -1.99 -20.17 -4.19
CA HIS A 93 -1.29 -21.41 -3.86
C HIS A 93 -0.26 -21.17 -2.75
N GLU A 94 0.51 -20.09 -2.86
CA GLU A 94 1.58 -19.72 -1.92
C GLU A 94 1.80 -18.21 -1.84
N LEU A 95 2.62 -17.80 -0.88
CA LEU A 95 3.15 -16.44 -0.83
C LEU A 95 4.25 -16.26 -1.88
N ARG A 96 4.16 -15.18 -2.66
CA ARG A 96 5.16 -14.72 -3.62
C ARG A 96 6.37 -14.14 -2.90
N LYS A 97 7.18 -15.01 -2.30
CA LYS A 97 8.40 -14.65 -1.54
C LYS A 97 9.43 -13.92 -2.41
N ASP A 98 9.46 -14.21 -3.70
CA ASP A 98 10.25 -13.50 -4.71
C ASP A 98 9.86 -12.02 -4.78
N VAL A 99 8.56 -11.74 -4.91
CA VAL A 99 8.03 -10.37 -4.94
C VAL A 99 8.25 -9.68 -3.60
N ILE A 100 7.98 -10.36 -2.48
CA ILE A 100 8.19 -9.81 -1.13
C ILE A 100 9.66 -9.40 -0.95
N SER A 101 10.60 -10.28 -1.34
CA SER A 101 12.03 -10.01 -1.21
C SER A 101 12.47 -8.81 -2.05
N PHE A 102 11.98 -8.72 -3.30
CA PHE A 102 12.24 -7.58 -4.16
C PHE A 102 11.67 -6.27 -3.59
N VAL A 103 10.45 -6.32 -3.08
CA VAL A 103 9.81 -5.17 -2.44
C VAL A 103 10.60 -4.71 -1.22
N ILE A 104 11.05 -5.62 -0.36
CA ILE A 104 11.88 -5.28 0.81
C ILE A 104 13.16 -4.56 0.37
N GLN A 105 13.85 -5.07 -0.66
CA GLN A 105 15.05 -4.40 -1.19
C GLN A 105 14.76 -2.98 -1.68
N LYS A 106 13.65 -2.77 -2.40
CA LYS A 106 13.24 -1.43 -2.85
C LYS A 106 12.89 -0.50 -1.70
N LEU A 107 12.22 -1.01 -0.67
CA LEU A 107 11.88 -0.24 0.53
C LEU A 107 13.13 0.15 1.33
N SER A 108 14.14 -0.72 1.41
CA SER A 108 15.43 -0.39 2.03
C SER A 108 16.12 0.77 1.32
N LEU A 109 16.21 0.73 -0.01
CA LEU A 109 16.81 1.83 -0.79
C LEU A 109 16.03 3.14 -0.62
N LEU A 110 14.70 3.06 -0.57
CA LEU A 110 13.87 4.24 -0.31
C LEU A 110 14.09 4.78 1.10
N LEU A 111 14.21 3.90 2.10
CA LEU A 111 14.48 4.29 3.48
C LEU A 111 15.82 5.01 3.58
N ASP A 112 16.89 4.45 2.99
CA ASP A 112 18.22 5.07 2.96
C ASP A 112 18.16 6.49 2.36
N TRP A 113 17.43 6.66 1.26
CA TRP A 113 17.24 7.98 0.64
C TRP A 113 16.42 8.92 1.53
N MET A 114 15.34 8.44 2.14
CA MET A 114 14.47 9.23 3.02
C MET A 114 15.21 9.72 4.27
N GLU A 115 16.14 8.92 4.79
CA GLU A 115 16.98 9.25 5.94
C GLU A 115 18.11 10.24 5.57
N ALA A 116 18.67 10.14 4.37
CA ALA A 116 19.75 11.01 3.91
C ALA A 116 19.27 12.41 3.46
N GLN A 117 18.09 12.49 2.85
CA GLN A 117 17.56 13.75 2.33
C GLN A 117 16.95 14.63 3.44
N ASN A 118 17.11 15.94 3.34
CA ASN A 118 16.53 16.93 4.28
C ASN A 118 15.72 18.03 3.57
N VAL A 119 15.46 17.85 2.27
CA VAL A 119 14.86 18.87 1.39
C VAL A 119 13.35 18.70 1.29
N TYR A 120 12.87 17.46 1.39
CA TYR A 120 11.47 17.12 1.17
C TYR A 120 10.84 16.53 2.43
N ARG A 121 9.58 16.91 2.65
CA ARG A 121 8.72 16.27 3.64
C ARG A 121 7.42 15.86 2.96
N PHE A 122 7.16 14.56 2.94
CA PHE A 122 6.00 13.99 2.28
C PHE A 122 4.85 13.82 3.26
N PHE A 123 3.68 14.36 2.93
CA PHE A 123 2.45 14.22 3.70
C PHE A 123 1.35 13.65 2.83
N GLY A 124 0.64 12.65 3.33
CA GLY A 124 -0.46 12.03 2.59
C GLY A 124 -0.02 11.36 1.29
N SER A 125 1.28 11.09 1.13
CA SER A 125 1.86 10.37 0.00
C SER A 125 1.58 8.88 0.11
N SER A 126 1.62 8.21 -1.03
CA SER A 126 1.38 6.78 -1.13
C SER A 126 2.63 6.06 -1.65
N LEU A 127 2.86 4.86 -1.16
CA LEU A 127 3.66 3.87 -1.86
C LEU A 127 2.72 2.99 -2.69
N PHE A 128 3.04 2.87 -3.96
CA PHE A 128 2.25 2.09 -4.91
C PHE A 128 3.04 0.84 -5.30
N PHE A 129 2.52 -0.31 -4.89
CA PHE A 129 3.13 -1.62 -5.14
C PHE A 129 2.48 -2.23 -6.37
N ILE A 130 3.29 -2.73 -7.29
CA ILE A 130 2.82 -3.38 -8.50
C ILE A 130 3.70 -4.59 -8.78
N TYR A 131 3.09 -5.71 -9.16
CA TYR A 131 3.81 -6.85 -9.72
C TYR A 131 2.91 -7.60 -10.71
N ASP A 132 3.51 -8.38 -11.60
CA ASP A 132 2.76 -9.25 -12.51
C ASP A 132 2.61 -10.66 -11.92
N ALA A 133 1.36 -11.16 -11.90
CA ALA A 133 1.04 -12.54 -11.55
C ALA A 133 0.94 -13.47 -12.77
N GLY A 134 1.16 -12.95 -13.97
CA GLY A 134 1.26 -13.75 -15.20
C GLY A 134 2.44 -14.72 -15.16
N PRO A 135 2.47 -15.70 -16.08
CA PRO A 135 3.63 -16.56 -16.26
C PRO A 135 4.87 -15.70 -16.51
N GLN A 136 5.97 -15.98 -15.80
CA GLN A 136 7.27 -15.41 -16.16
C GLN A 136 7.65 -16.06 -17.49
N MET A 137 7.64 -15.28 -18.58
CA MET A 137 8.22 -15.71 -19.86
C MET A 137 9.73 -15.87 -19.74
#